data_AF-A0AAD9VIV1-F1
#
_entry.id   AF-A0AAD9VIV1-F1
#
_cell.length_a   1.000
_cell.length_b   1.000
_cell.length_c   1.000
_cell.angle_alpha   90.00
_cell.angle_beta   90.00
_cell.angle_gamma   90.00
#
_symmetry.space_group_name_H-M   'P 1'
#
loop_
_entity.id
_entity.type
_entity.pdbx_description
1 polymer ?
#
loop_
_entity_poly.entity_id
_entity_poly.type
_entity_poly.pdbx_seq_one_letter_code
_entity_poly.pdbx_strand_id
1 'polypeptide(L)'
;MCFYLLRLLKYIKNKLPLFRIISMDDDGQYIKKPRFEDVKNLKEGEAEILVTRKNVFYNPVQEFNRDLSIAVLSLFAKDQQNAIDQTNSKSVAINKSNNKSCSTCGGITILEALSATGLRSIRYAKEIKGIKEIIANDISAEAVKAINLNIQHNGVENLVKSSHEDATMVMYQNRRKGFHAVDLDPYGCPSTFLDAAVQCVVNGGILLVTATDMAVLAGNSPETCYVKYGAISLKTKSCHEMALRILLQHIASHAGRYGRYIVPLLSISVDFYIRVFVKVFVSQLQCKDNASKTGLVYQCTGCESLSIQPLNVKKSVKFHKPHISIDQLCKHCKHKHYVGGPIWIGPLHDQEFVSRLLCHIDDLKLGTKQRIKGVLTMIHEEIDVPLYYAANRLMSIVKCSTPPMLLFRSALLNAGYNVSYSHANKLSIKTDAPNDVVWDIVRAWEKEHPIKRDKFTSDNPALIILNTPSTLNVSFTIHPKANPTSRRTGLSRFPENPAENWGPGTRATTIIDTVTTESKKIKNQGKIKRKNKNLEEQQIENKDYNEKTSINLISSNQDT
;
A
#
# COMPACT_ATOMS: atom_id res chain seq x y z
N MET A 1 -70.64 39.28 15.57
CA MET A 1 -69.25 39.62 15.16
C MET A 1 -68.18 38.69 15.74
N CYS A 2 -68.25 38.23 17.00
CA CYS A 2 -67.20 37.36 17.58
C CYS A 2 -67.09 35.92 17.00
N PHE A 3 -68.18 35.32 16.52
CA PHE A 3 -68.12 33.94 15.99
C PHE A 3 -67.47 33.82 14.60
N TYR A 4 -67.42 34.91 13.81
CA TYR A 4 -66.81 34.91 12.48
C TYR A 4 -65.28 35.00 12.53
N LEU A 5 -64.72 35.78 13.48
CA LEU A 5 -63.27 35.90 13.67
C LEU A 5 -62.63 34.59 14.17
N LEU A 6 -63.30 33.86 15.07
CA LEU A 6 -62.79 32.59 15.60
C LEU A 6 -62.78 31.47 14.55
N ARG A 7 -63.73 31.47 13.60
CA ARG A 7 -63.71 30.55 12.45
C ARG A 7 -62.61 30.89 11.45
N LEU A 8 -62.34 32.18 11.20
CA LEU A 8 -61.27 32.62 10.31
C LEU A 8 -59.88 32.26 10.87
N LEU A 9 -59.67 32.45 12.18
CA LEU A 9 -58.41 32.10 12.85
C LEU A 9 -58.15 30.58 12.87
N LYS A 10 -59.20 29.74 13.01
CA LYS A 10 -59.07 28.28 12.91
C LYS A 10 -58.79 27.81 11.47
N TYR A 11 -59.31 28.51 10.48
CA TYR A 11 -59.07 28.22 9.06
C TYR A 11 -57.64 28.61 8.62
N ILE A 12 -57.11 29.71 9.14
CA ILE A 12 -55.74 30.20 8.84
C ILE A 12 -54.68 29.31 9.53
N LYS A 13 -54.93 28.79 10.74
CA LYS A 13 -53.98 27.92 11.46
C LYS A 13 -53.77 26.55 10.82
N ASN A 14 -54.72 26.05 10.03
CA ASN A 14 -54.68 24.71 9.44
C ASN A 14 -54.25 24.69 7.96
N LYS A 15 -53.93 25.83 7.33
CA LYS A 15 -53.59 25.90 5.90
C LYS A 15 -52.32 26.68 5.52
N LEU A 16 -51.48 27.07 6.48
CA LEU A 16 -50.18 27.71 6.18
C LEU A 16 -49.02 26.82 6.64
N PRO A 17 -48.14 26.35 5.72
CA PRO A 17 -46.91 25.69 6.12
C PRO A 17 -46.00 26.71 6.84
N LEU A 18 -45.24 26.21 7.82
CA LEU A 18 -44.28 26.94 8.65
C LEU A 18 -43.63 28.13 7.94
N PHE A 19 -43.65 29.30 8.60
CA PHE A 19 -42.86 30.46 8.25
C PHE A 19 -41.39 30.07 7.99
N ARG A 20 -40.95 30.21 6.74
CA ARG A 20 -39.54 30.18 6.35
C ARG A 20 -38.91 31.52 6.74
N ILE A 21 -37.94 31.50 7.63
CA ILE A 21 -37.02 32.64 7.79
C ILE A 21 -36.07 32.61 6.58
N ILE A 22 -36.22 33.59 5.69
CA ILE A 22 -35.45 33.77 4.45
C ILE A 22 -34.29 34.72 4.77
N SER A 23 -33.06 34.34 4.44
CA SER A 23 -31.88 35.23 4.46
C SER A 23 -31.50 35.57 3.02
N MET A 24 -31.20 36.84 2.75
CA MET A 24 -30.73 37.36 1.45
C MET A 24 -29.21 37.51 1.48
N ASP A 25 -28.54 37.34 0.34
CA ASP A 25 -27.14 37.72 0.13
C ASP A 25 -27.02 39.21 -0.27
N ASP A 26 -25.79 39.74 -0.26
CA ASP A 26 -25.47 41.16 -0.51
C ASP A 26 -25.84 41.64 -1.93
N ASP A 27 -26.16 40.72 -2.85
CA ASP A 27 -26.61 41.00 -4.22
C ASP A 27 -28.13 40.81 -4.42
N GLY A 28 -28.89 40.58 -3.34
CA GLY A 28 -30.35 40.55 -3.37
C GLY A 28 -30.98 39.32 -4.05
N GLN A 29 -30.25 38.20 -4.17
CA GLN A 29 -30.78 36.96 -4.72
C GLN A 29 -31.34 36.03 -3.62
N TYR A 30 -32.39 35.29 -3.96
CA TYR A 30 -33.03 34.35 -3.04
C TYR A 30 -32.17 33.08 -2.87
N ILE A 31 -31.53 32.92 -1.72
CA ILE A 31 -30.86 31.67 -1.37
C ILE A 31 -31.92 30.60 -1.05
N LYS A 32 -32.15 29.65 -1.98
CA LYS A 32 -32.83 28.40 -1.63
C LYS A 32 -31.93 27.60 -0.68
N LYS A 33 -32.31 27.48 0.61
CA LYS A 33 -31.74 26.44 1.47
C LYS A 33 -31.90 25.08 0.77
N PRO A 34 -30.85 24.25 0.67
CA PRO A 34 -30.96 22.92 0.07
C PRO A 34 -32.03 22.12 0.82
N ARG A 35 -32.87 21.37 0.07
CA ARG A 35 -33.88 20.49 0.67
C ARG A 35 -33.18 19.47 1.58
N PHE A 36 -33.70 19.28 2.79
CA PHE A 36 -33.20 18.34 3.80
C PHE A 36 -33.33 16.85 3.38
N GLU A 37 -33.83 16.54 2.18
CA GLU A 37 -34.22 15.19 1.75
C GLU A 37 -33.16 14.44 0.90
N ASP A 38 -31.96 15.00 0.67
CA ASP A 38 -30.94 14.40 -0.24
C ASP A 38 -29.59 14.06 0.42
N VAL A 39 -29.51 13.99 1.75
CA VAL A 39 -28.27 13.63 2.48
C VAL A 39 -28.30 12.14 2.81
N LYS A 40 -27.36 11.37 2.25
CA LYS A 40 -27.15 9.97 2.66
C LYS A 40 -26.14 9.93 3.79
N ASN A 41 -26.55 9.42 4.94
CA ASN A 41 -25.64 9.15 6.03
C ASN A 41 -24.86 7.87 5.74
N LEU A 42 -23.54 7.94 5.87
CA LEU A 42 -22.67 6.79 5.77
C LEU A 42 -21.90 6.65 7.08
N LYS A 43 -21.95 5.46 7.68
CA LYS A 43 -21.23 5.14 8.90
C LYS A 43 -20.06 4.22 8.62
N GLU A 44 -18.89 4.56 9.16
CA GLU A 44 -17.71 3.70 9.18
C GLU A 44 -17.02 3.82 10.54
N GLY A 45 -16.83 2.70 11.24
CA GLY A 45 -16.38 2.70 12.62
C GLY A 45 -17.34 3.51 13.50
N GLU A 46 -16.78 4.45 14.26
CA GLU A 46 -17.57 5.34 15.11
C GLU A 46 -17.98 6.64 14.40
N ALA A 47 -17.45 6.92 13.20
CA ALA A 47 -17.76 8.14 12.45
C ALA A 47 -18.99 7.99 11.55
N GLU A 48 -19.77 9.06 11.43
CA GLU A 48 -20.86 9.18 10.47
C GLU A 48 -20.60 10.39 9.57
N ILE A 49 -20.57 10.21 8.25
CA ILE A 49 -20.38 11.30 7.30
C ILE A 49 -21.67 11.57 6.51
N LEU A 50 -21.94 12.85 6.32
CA LEU A 50 -23.03 13.35 5.50
C LEU A 50 -22.55 13.43 4.06
N VAL A 51 -23.06 12.53 3.21
CA VAL A 51 -22.74 12.53 1.79
C VAL A 51 -23.87 13.20 1.02
N THR A 52 -23.59 14.38 0.48
CA THR A 52 -24.49 15.02 -0.48
C THR A 52 -24.34 14.33 -1.84
N ARG A 53 -25.44 14.16 -2.60
CA ARG A 53 -25.43 13.51 -3.93
C ARG A 53 -24.47 14.15 -4.95
N LYS A 54 -23.90 15.33 -4.65
CA LYS A 54 -22.87 15.98 -5.46
C LYS A 54 -21.49 15.85 -4.80
N ASN A 55 -20.63 15.03 -5.41
CA ASN A 55 -19.18 15.19 -5.45
C ASN A 55 -18.33 15.01 -4.18
N VAL A 56 -18.77 14.23 -3.18
CA VAL A 56 -17.87 13.92 -2.05
C VAL A 56 -17.27 12.51 -2.17
N PHE A 57 -15.93 12.42 -2.16
CA PHE A 57 -15.23 11.15 -2.34
C PHE A 57 -15.28 10.28 -1.08
N TYR A 58 -15.89 9.10 -1.22
CA TYR A 58 -15.81 8.01 -0.26
C TYR A 58 -15.51 6.71 -1.00
N ASN A 59 -14.53 5.94 -0.50
CA ASN A 59 -14.23 4.61 -1.03
C ASN A 59 -14.29 3.57 0.10
N PRO A 60 -15.29 2.66 0.11
CA PRO A 60 -15.41 1.63 1.14
C PRO A 60 -14.23 0.64 1.12
N VAL A 61 -13.55 0.49 -0.03
CA VAL A 61 -12.37 -0.37 -0.14
C VAL A 61 -11.21 0.10 0.76
N GLN A 62 -11.20 1.39 1.12
CA GLN A 62 -10.18 1.99 1.97
C GLN A 62 -10.49 1.86 3.47
N GLU A 63 -11.55 1.15 3.88
CA GLU A 63 -11.84 0.91 5.30
C GLU A 63 -10.68 0.20 6.00
N PHE A 64 -10.10 -0.83 5.38
CA PHE A 64 -8.91 -1.52 5.90
C PHE A 64 -7.72 -0.57 6.11
N ASN A 65 -7.51 0.39 5.20
CA ASN A 65 -6.45 1.38 5.30
C ASN A 65 -6.67 2.29 6.52
N ARG A 66 -7.90 2.78 6.70
CA ARG A 66 -8.29 3.65 7.81
C ARG A 66 -8.22 2.92 9.15
N ASP A 67 -8.75 1.70 9.23
CA ASP A 67 -8.66 0.84 10.41
C ASP A 67 -7.21 0.56 10.82
N LEU A 68 -6.35 0.23 9.86
CA LEU A 68 -4.93 0.02 10.14
C LEU A 68 -4.25 1.29 10.67
N SER A 69 -4.64 2.44 10.15
CA SER A 69 -4.11 3.73 10.60
C SER A 69 -4.53 4.02 12.03
N ILE A 70 -5.78 3.71 12.40
CA ILE A 70 -6.27 3.82 13.78
C ILE A 70 -5.50 2.88 14.71
N ALA A 71 -5.29 1.62 14.29
CA ALA A 71 -4.52 0.67 15.09
C ALA A 71 -3.10 1.16 15.35
N VAL A 72 -2.39 1.61 14.31
CA VAL A 72 -1.02 2.11 14.42
C VAL A 72 -0.95 3.41 15.23
N LEU A 73 -1.83 4.38 14.97
CA LEU A 73 -1.82 5.66 15.68
C LEU A 73 -2.26 5.51 17.14
N SER A 74 -3.18 4.60 17.44
CA SER A 74 -3.59 4.27 18.80
C SER A 74 -2.43 3.68 19.62
N LEU A 75 -1.68 2.73 19.04
CA LEU A 75 -0.48 2.22 19.68
C LEU A 75 0.60 3.31 19.84
N PHE A 76 0.81 4.12 18.80
CA PHE A 76 1.77 5.23 18.83
C PHE A 76 1.42 6.27 19.90
N ALA A 77 0.15 6.66 20.04
CA ALA A 77 -0.31 7.59 21.06
C ALA A 77 -0.07 7.04 22.47
N LYS A 78 -0.35 5.74 22.67
CA LYS A 78 -0.06 5.03 23.92
C LYS A 78 1.44 5.01 24.24
N ASP A 79 2.28 4.75 23.26
CA ASP A 79 3.74 4.78 23.42
C ASP A 79 4.26 6.17 23.80
N GLN A 80 3.71 7.24 23.20
CA GLN A 80 4.07 8.62 23.54
C GLN A 80 3.67 8.98 24.97
N GLN A 81 2.45 8.63 25.39
CA GLN A 81 1.99 8.86 26.75
C GLN A 81 2.88 8.14 27.78
N ASN A 82 3.17 6.86 27.55
CA ASN A 82 4.04 6.07 28.42
C ASN A 82 5.45 6.67 28.54
N ALA A 83 6.01 7.17 27.44
CA ALA A 83 7.32 7.82 27.46
C ALA A 83 7.30 9.12 28.30
N ILE A 84 6.24 9.92 28.19
CA ILE A 84 6.05 11.13 29.01
C ILE A 84 5.93 10.76 30.49
N ASP A 85 5.13 9.75 30.83
CA ASP A 85 4.89 9.33 32.21
C ASP A 85 6.15 8.79 32.88
N GLN A 86 6.98 8.04 32.14
CA GLN A 86 8.29 7.58 32.63
C GLN A 86 9.27 8.73 32.87
N THR A 87 9.25 9.75 32.01
CA THR A 87 10.13 10.92 32.13
C THR A 87 9.72 11.77 33.34
N ASN A 88 8.41 11.96 33.54
CA ASN A 88 7.85 12.65 34.71
C ASN A 88 8.11 11.90 36.01
N SER A 89 8.01 10.56 36.01
CA SER A 89 8.31 9.76 37.20
C SER A 89 9.78 9.85 37.61
N LYS A 90 10.70 9.92 36.64
CA LYS A 90 12.14 10.13 36.90
C LYS A 90 12.47 11.54 37.37
N SER A 91 11.79 12.57 36.88
CA SER A 91 12.02 13.96 37.30
C SER A 91 11.44 14.27 38.69
N VAL A 92 10.30 13.64 39.06
CA VAL A 92 9.73 13.73 40.42
C VAL A 92 10.63 13.07 41.46
N ALA A 93 11.36 12.01 41.11
CA ALA A 93 12.35 11.38 42.00
C ALA A 93 13.60 12.26 42.24
N ILE A 94 13.89 13.21 41.34
CA ILE A 94 15.09 14.07 41.40
C ILE A 94 14.77 15.45 42.02
N ASN A 95 13.55 15.98 41.88
CA ASN A 95 13.17 17.31 42.35
C ASN A 95 12.10 17.27 43.45
N LYS A 96 12.53 17.03 44.70
CA LYS A 96 11.71 17.21 45.91
C LYS A 96 11.71 18.66 46.43
N SER A 97 12.17 19.63 45.64
CA SER A 97 12.20 21.05 46.00
C SER A 97 12.13 21.94 44.75
N ASN A 98 10.92 22.15 44.21
CA ASN A 98 10.43 23.44 43.72
C ASN A 98 9.12 23.25 42.95
N ASN A 99 8.04 23.71 43.56
CA ASN A 99 6.72 23.84 42.95
C ASN A 99 6.76 24.89 41.82
N LYS A 100 6.82 24.43 40.57
CA LYS A 100 6.21 25.12 39.43
C LYS A 100 5.44 24.09 38.61
N SER A 101 4.12 24.20 38.67
CA SER A 101 3.16 23.40 37.91
C SER A 101 3.39 23.51 36.40
N CYS A 102 3.89 22.45 35.77
CA CYS A 102 3.86 22.30 34.32
C CYS A 102 2.63 21.48 33.93
N SER A 103 1.49 22.15 33.78
CA SER A 103 0.28 21.56 33.23
C SER A 103 0.34 21.58 31.70
N THR A 104 0.99 20.60 31.08
CA THR A 104 0.78 20.30 29.65
C THR A 104 0.02 18.99 29.54
N CYS A 105 -1.29 19.11 29.33
CA CYS A 105 -2.14 18.00 28.87
C CYS A 105 -1.55 17.46 27.55
N GLY A 106 -0.82 16.34 27.65
CA GLY A 106 0.17 15.86 26.68
C GLY A 106 -0.39 14.91 25.62
N GLY A 107 -1.29 15.39 24.77
CA GLY A 107 -1.80 14.61 23.63
C GLY A 107 -1.00 14.80 22.33
N ILE A 108 -1.13 13.86 21.41
CA ILE A 108 -0.51 13.91 20.08
C ILE A 108 -1.26 14.86 19.14
N THR A 109 -0.51 15.50 18.23
CA THR A 109 -1.05 16.35 17.16
C THR A 109 -0.94 15.63 15.83
N ILE A 110 -2.02 15.62 15.04
CA ILE A 110 -2.13 14.86 13.79
C ILE A 110 -2.46 15.82 12.64
N LEU A 111 -1.82 15.64 11.49
CA LEU A 111 -2.22 16.24 10.23
C LEU A 111 -2.73 15.16 9.29
N GLU A 112 -3.99 15.25 8.88
CA GLU A 112 -4.48 14.59 7.68
C GLU A 112 -4.34 15.59 6.51
N ALA A 113 -3.37 15.35 5.63
CA ALA A 113 -2.98 16.37 4.66
C ALA A 113 -3.97 16.49 3.47
N LEU A 114 -4.69 15.41 3.15
CA LEU A 114 -5.67 15.32 2.06
C LEU A 114 -6.96 14.64 2.57
N SER A 115 -7.85 15.42 3.20
CA SER A 115 -8.96 14.90 4.00
C SER A 115 -10.23 14.54 3.23
N ALA A 116 -10.48 15.13 2.07
CA ALA A 116 -11.74 14.99 1.32
C ALA A 116 -13.00 15.22 2.18
N THR A 117 -13.61 14.16 2.71
CA THR A 117 -14.79 14.21 3.60
C THR A 117 -14.45 14.58 5.05
N GLY A 118 -13.18 14.43 5.46
CA GLY A 118 -12.75 14.46 6.86
C GLY A 118 -12.98 13.15 7.61
N LEU A 119 -13.45 12.09 6.95
CA LEU A 119 -13.81 10.81 7.58
C LEU A 119 -12.69 10.27 8.48
N ARG A 120 -11.45 10.24 7.97
CA ARG A 120 -10.32 9.67 8.69
C ARG A 120 -9.96 10.53 9.91
N SER A 121 -9.91 11.87 9.79
CA SER A 121 -9.74 12.75 10.96
C SER A 121 -10.84 12.58 12.02
N ILE A 122 -12.09 12.43 11.61
CA ILE A 122 -13.21 12.20 12.55
C ILE A 122 -13.05 10.85 13.24
N ARG A 123 -12.72 9.79 12.49
CA ARG A 123 -12.43 8.47 13.08
C ARG A 123 -11.25 8.53 14.05
N TYR A 124 -10.18 9.26 13.70
CA TYR A 124 -9.06 9.47 14.62
C TYR A 124 -9.53 10.14 15.92
N ALA A 125 -10.33 11.19 15.85
CA ALA A 125 -10.83 11.88 17.04
C ALA A 125 -11.72 11.01 17.93
N LYS A 126 -12.51 10.09 17.36
CA LYS A 126 -13.45 9.24 18.12
C LYS A 126 -12.79 7.96 18.64
N GLU A 127 -11.91 7.36 17.85
CA GLU A 127 -11.41 6.00 18.08
C GLU A 127 -10.01 5.95 18.72
N ILE A 128 -9.31 7.09 18.82
CA ILE A 128 -7.95 7.18 19.38
C ILE A 128 -7.93 8.06 20.63
N LYS A 129 -7.44 7.51 21.74
CA LYS A 129 -7.22 8.25 22.99
C LYS A 129 -5.91 9.03 22.95
N GLY A 130 -5.82 10.11 23.73
CA GLY A 130 -4.59 10.89 23.86
C GLY A 130 -4.31 11.82 22.66
N ILE A 131 -5.34 12.21 21.91
CA ILE A 131 -5.23 13.24 20.87
C ILE A 131 -5.39 14.63 21.49
N LYS A 132 -4.52 15.55 21.06
CA LYS A 132 -4.59 16.98 21.39
C LYS A 132 -5.28 17.80 20.32
N GLU A 133 -4.91 17.59 19.06
CA GLU A 133 -5.40 18.37 17.92
C GLU A 133 -5.23 17.57 16.63
N ILE A 134 -6.22 17.64 15.75
CA ILE A 134 -6.19 17.10 14.40
C ILE A 134 -6.47 18.23 13.42
N ILE A 135 -5.61 18.38 12.42
CA ILE A 135 -5.86 19.27 11.28
C ILE A 135 -6.30 18.40 10.10
N ALA A 136 -7.53 18.62 9.65
CA ALA A 136 -8.10 17.99 8.46
C ALA A 136 -8.01 18.97 7.29
N ASN A 137 -7.03 18.80 6.41
CA ASN A 137 -6.75 19.72 5.31
C ASN A 137 -7.27 19.22 3.97
N ASP A 138 -7.83 20.11 3.16
CA ASP A 138 -8.06 19.84 1.73
C ASP A 138 -7.92 21.12 0.90
N ILE A 139 -7.50 20.97 -0.35
CA ILE A 139 -7.36 22.09 -1.29
C ILE A 139 -8.71 22.51 -1.90
N SER A 140 -9.73 21.64 -1.87
CA SER A 140 -11.06 21.97 -2.38
C SER A 140 -11.90 22.67 -1.31
N ALA A 141 -12.42 23.86 -1.64
CA ALA A 141 -13.32 24.59 -0.76
C ALA A 141 -14.60 23.79 -0.44
N GLU A 142 -15.10 22.98 -1.39
CA GLU A 142 -16.23 22.07 -1.20
C GLU A 142 -15.90 20.95 -0.22
N ALA A 143 -14.70 20.35 -0.34
CA ALA A 143 -14.21 19.36 0.61
C ALA A 143 -14.13 19.95 2.02
N VAL A 144 -13.61 21.17 2.17
CA VAL A 144 -13.53 21.86 3.47
C VAL A 144 -14.91 22.16 4.05
N LYS A 145 -15.89 22.54 3.23
CA LYS A 145 -17.29 22.67 3.67
C LYS A 145 -17.83 21.34 4.18
N ALA A 146 -17.55 20.23 3.49
CA ALA A 146 -17.95 18.90 3.92
C ALA A 146 -17.24 18.48 5.22
N ILE A 147 -15.95 18.76 5.36
CA ILE A 147 -15.17 18.53 6.59
C ILE A 147 -15.83 19.25 7.76
N ASN A 148 -16.11 20.55 7.63
CA ASN A 148 -16.74 21.33 8.70
C ASN A 148 -18.10 20.79 9.11
N LEU A 149 -18.94 20.45 8.13
CA LEU A 149 -20.25 19.85 8.38
C LEU A 149 -20.12 18.51 9.11
N ASN A 150 -19.19 17.66 8.70
CA ASN A 150 -19.00 16.34 9.31
C ASN A 150 -18.35 16.44 10.71
N ILE A 151 -17.47 17.42 10.95
CA ILE A 151 -16.92 17.70 12.28
C ILE A 151 -18.07 18.03 13.24
N GLN A 152 -18.96 18.95 12.85
CA GLN A 152 -20.12 19.35 13.65
C GLN A 152 -21.10 18.17 13.85
N HIS A 153 -21.39 17.43 12.79
CA HIS A 153 -22.29 16.27 12.85
C HIS A 153 -21.80 15.21 13.85
N ASN A 154 -20.48 15.06 14.02
CA ASN A 154 -19.89 14.08 14.94
C ASN A 154 -19.55 14.63 16.32
N GLY A 155 -19.73 15.94 16.58
CA GLY A 155 -19.41 16.56 17.86
C GLY A 155 -17.93 16.52 18.23
N VAL A 156 -17.03 16.68 17.24
CA VAL A 156 -15.56 16.59 17.43
C VAL A 156 -14.83 17.92 17.20
N GLU A 157 -15.54 19.05 17.26
CA GLU A 157 -15.02 20.41 17.08
C GLU A 157 -13.89 20.76 18.05
N ASN A 158 -13.87 20.13 19.23
CA ASN A 158 -12.86 20.32 20.25
C ASN A 158 -11.50 19.70 19.90
N LEU A 159 -11.48 18.72 18.98
CA LEU A 159 -10.26 18.01 18.58
C LEU A 159 -9.89 18.26 17.12
N VAL A 160 -10.87 18.40 16.23
CA VAL A 160 -10.65 18.46 14.77
C VAL A 160 -10.90 19.87 14.25
N LYS A 161 -9.94 20.38 13.49
CA LYS A 161 -10.03 21.68 12.78
C LYS A 161 -9.87 21.46 11.29
N SER A 162 -10.77 22.03 10.50
CA SER A 162 -10.61 22.05 9.04
C SER A 162 -9.53 23.07 8.62
N SER A 163 -8.82 22.80 7.53
CA SER A 163 -7.93 23.75 6.87
C SER A 163 -8.17 23.74 5.36
N HIS A 164 -8.18 24.93 4.75
CA HIS A 164 -8.35 25.11 3.30
C HIS A 164 -7.07 25.64 2.69
N GLU A 165 -6.14 24.73 2.41
CA GLU A 165 -4.84 25.09 1.86
C GLU A 165 -4.24 23.97 1.01
N ASP A 166 -3.22 24.32 0.23
CA ASP A 166 -2.33 23.32 -0.35
C ASP A 166 -1.62 22.54 0.77
N ALA A 167 -1.64 21.21 0.68
CA ALA A 167 -1.07 20.32 1.69
C ALA A 167 0.42 20.61 1.98
N THR A 168 1.21 20.97 0.95
CA THR A 168 2.62 21.34 1.13
C THR A 168 2.78 22.65 1.89
N MET A 169 1.87 23.62 1.68
CA MET A 169 1.89 24.89 2.39
C MET A 169 1.57 24.70 3.87
N VAL A 170 0.53 23.93 4.22
CA VAL A 170 0.20 23.62 5.62
C VAL A 170 1.38 22.96 6.33
N MET A 171 2.01 21.98 5.70
CA MET A 171 3.17 21.29 6.25
C MET A 171 4.36 22.26 6.41
N TYR A 172 4.60 23.14 5.44
CA TYR A 172 5.68 24.12 5.49
C TYR A 172 5.48 25.21 6.55
N GLN A 173 4.26 25.72 6.72
CA GLN A 173 3.90 26.65 7.77
C GLN A 173 4.10 26.04 9.17
N ASN A 174 3.94 24.72 9.29
CA ASN A 174 4.05 23.99 10.55
C ASN A 174 5.41 23.29 10.77
N ARG A 175 6.47 23.58 9.99
CA ARG A 175 7.80 22.94 10.20
C ARG A 175 8.37 23.15 11.61
N ARG A 176 8.12 24.32 12.22
CA ARG A 176 8.63 24.66 13.56
C ARG A 176 7.78 24.08 14.68
N LYS A 177 6.44 24.18 14.56
CA LYS A 177 5.48 23.61 15.53
C LYS A 177 5.54 22.09 15.51
N GLY A 178 5.56 21.54 14.30
CA GLY A 178 5.57 20.13 13.99
C GLY A 178 4.27 19.40 14.30
N PHE A 179 4.13 18.20 13.73
CA PHE A 179 3.09 17.23 14.04
C PHE A 179 3.70 15.94 14.58
N HIS A 180 3.03 15.33 15.55
CA HIS A 180 3.41 14.02 16.05
C HIS A 180 3.11 12.93 15.02
N ALA A 181 2.05 13.09 14.24
CA ALA A 181 1.70 12.22 13.13
C ALA A 181 1.29 13.02 11.89
N VAL A 182 1.73 12.58 10.71
CA VAL A 182 1.30 13.10 9.41
C VAL A 182 0.81 11.95 8.55
N ASP A 183 -0.40 12.06 8.00
CA ASP A 183 -0.99 11.07 7.09
C ASP A 183 -1.10 11.65 5.67
N LEU A 184 -0.38 11.02 4.74
CA LEU A 184 -0.41 11.30 3.32
C LEU A 184 -1.13 10.17 2.59
N ASP A 185 -2.37 10.44 2.16
CA ASP A 185 -3.21 9.49 1.41
C ASP A 185 -3.68 10.06 0.05
N PRO A 186 -2.76 10.44 -0.85
CA PRO A 186 -3.12 11.03 -2.13
C PRO A 186 -3.61 9.98 -3.14
N TYR A 187 -4.27 10.45 -4.19
CA TYR A 187 -4.45 9.63 -5.39
C TYR A 187 -3.18 9.57 -6.20
N GLY A 188 -2.72 8.35 -6.47
CA GLY A 188 -1.51 8.06 -7.20
C GLY A 188 -0.29 8.18 -6.32
N CYS A 189 0.53 9.18 -6.60
CA CYS A 189 1.91 9.29 -6.14
C CYS A 189 2.04 10.32 -4.99
N PRO A 190 2.73 10.00 -3.87
CA PRO A 190 2.92 10.91 -2.75
C PRO A 190 4.14 11.85 -2.88
N SER A 191 4.96 11.71 -3.91
CA SER A 191 6.30 12.33 -3.98
C SER A 191 6.32 13.85 -3.78
N THR A 192 5.36 14.58 -4.34
CA THR A 192 5.28 16.06 -4.24
C THR A 192 5.09 16.56 -2.81
N PHE A 193 4.64 15.69 -1.90
CA PHE A 193 4.36 16.04 -0.52
C PHE A 193 5.51 15.68 0.43
N LEU A 194 6.45 14.83 0.00
CA LEU A 194 7.41 14.20 0.90
C LEU A 194 8.41 15.18 1.52
N ASP A 195 8.92 16.16 0.76
CA ASP A 195 9.86 17.15 1.29
C ASP A 195 9.24 17.95 2.46
N ALA A 196 7.96 18.31 2.33
CA ALA A 196 7.24 19.02 3.37
C ALA A 196 6.91 18.12 4.56
N ALA A 197 6.46 16.89 4.30
CA ALA A 197 6.07 15.95 5.33
C ALA A 197 7.23 15.53 6.22
N VAL A 198 8.38 15.16 5.64
CA VAL A 198 9.55 14.73 6.44
C VAL A 198 10.11 15.86 7.30
N GLN A 199 9.83 17.13 6.98
CA GLN A 199 10.27 18.30 7.74
C GLN A 199 9.29 18.72 8.84
N CYS A 200 7.97 18.53 8.64
CA CYS A 200 6.96 18.92 9.61
C CYS A 200 6.64 17.82 10.65
N VAL A 201 7.07 16.58 10.45
CA VAL A 201 7.02 15.56 11.50
C VAL A 201 8.04 15.90 12.59
N VAL A 202 7.64 15.84 13.87
CA VAL A 202 8.53 16.07 15.02
C VAL A 202 9.58 14.95 15.14
N ASN A 203 10.66 15.19 15.88
CA ASN A 203 11.66 14.15 16.15
C ASN A 203 11.02 12.98 16.93
N GLY A 204 11.07 11.78 16.36
CA GLY A 204 10.40 10.59 16.90
C GLY A 204 8.91 10.48 16.56
N GLY A 205 8.38 11.42 15.76
CA GLY A 205 7.03 11.37 15.20
C GLY A 205 6.88 10.31 14.11
N ILE A 206 5.64 10.08 13.68
CA ILE A 206 5.28 9.06 12.69
C ILE A 206 4.75 9.69 11.39
N LEU A 207 5.17 9.14 10.26
CA LEU A 207 4.70 9.49 8.92
C LEU A 207 4.02 8.26 8.31
N LEU A 208 2.78 8.44 7.86
CA LEU A 208 1.97 7.43 7.21
C LEU A 208 1.84 7.83 5.74
N VAL A 209 2.22 6.94 4.82
CA VAL A 209 2.22 7.26 3.38
C VAL A 209 1.55 6.15 2.59
N THR A 210 0.49 6.49 1.86
CA THR A 210 -0.11 5.62 0.84
C THR A 210 0.41 6.00 -0.55
N ALA A 211 0.66 4.99 -1.39
CA ALA A 211 0.76 5.17 -2.84
C ALA A 211 -0.21 4.22 -3.55
N THR A 212 -0.99 4.76 -4.49
CA THR A 212 -2.03 4.01 -5.23
C THR A 212 -1.71 3.84 -6.72
N ASP A 213 -0.61 4.41 -7.22
CA ASP A 213 -0.16 4.24 -8.62
C ASP A 213 0.68 2.97 -8.83
N MET A 214 0.18 1.84 -8.34
CA MET A 214 0.83 0.53 -8.44
C MET A 214 1.16 0.10 -9.87
N ALA A 215 0.45 0.58 -10.88
CA ALA A 215 0.81 0.32 -12.28
C ALA A 215 2.23 0.81 -12.62
N VAL A 216 2.62 1.98 -12.08
CA VAL A 216 3.98 2.53 -12.24
C VAL A 216 4.96 1.71 -11.41
N LEU A 217 4.69 1.56 -10.10
CA LEU A 217 5.60 0.90 -9.17
C LEU A 217 5.79 -0.60 -9.45
N ALA A 218 4.84 -1.27 -10.09
CA ALA A 218 4.90 -2.70 -10.42
C ALA A 218 5.62 -3.01 -11.75
N GLY A 219 6.23 -2.02 -12.40
CA GLY A 219 7.11 -2.24 -13.55
C GLY A 219 6.48 -2.04 -14.93
N ASN A 220 5.30 -1.44 -15.06
CA ASN A 220 4.71 -1.20 -16.39
C ASN A 220 5.32 0.02 -17.12
N SER A 221 5.80 1.01 -16.36
CA SER A 221 6.28 2.29 -16.88
C SER A 221 7.54 2.72 -16.11
N PRO A 222 8.71 2.10 -16.37
CA PRO A 222 9.93 2.34 -15.61
C PRO A 222 10.41 3.80 -15.68
N GLU A 223 10.27 4.46 -16.83
CA GLU A 223 10.59 5.89 -17.00
C GLU A 223 9.67 6.79 -16.16
N THR A 224 8.38 6.45 -16.08
CA THR A 224 7.44 7.16 -15.21
C THR A 224 7.78 6.91 -13.73
N CYS A 225 8.21 5.70 -13.37
CA CYS A 225 8.67 5.37 -12.02
C CYS A 225 9.91 6.20 -11.65
N TYR A 226 10.84 6.39 -12.59
CA TYR A 226 12.02 7.22 -12.37
C TYR A 226 11.66 8.67 -12.10
N VAL A 227 10.79 9.27 -12.91
CA VAL A 227 10.36 10.68 -12.73
C VAL A 227 9.67 10.88 -11.38
N LYS A 228 8.83 9.92 -10.95
CA LYS A 228 8.06 10.04 -9.72
C LYS A 228 8.85 9.68 -8.46
N TYR A 229 9.64 8.62 -8.50
CA TYR A 229 10.23 8.01 -7.31
C TYR A 229 11.76 8.01 -7.31
N GLY A 230 12.40 8.44 -8.40
CA GLY A 230 13.86 8.39 -8.55
C GLY A 230 14.40 6.95 -8.64
N ALA A 231 13.58 6.00 -9.09
CA ALA A 231 13.92 4.58 -9.18
C ALA A 231 13.29 3.91 -10.40
N ILE A 232 13.95 2.87 -10.92
CA ILE A 232 13.47 2.03 -12.00
C ILE A 232 12.76 0.79 -11.41
N SER A 233 11.44 0.72 -11.59
CA SER A 233 10.64 -0.46 -11.26
C SER A 233 10.89 -1.59 -12.26
N LEU A 234 10.95 -2.84 -11.78
CA LEU A 234 11.04 -4.03 -12.64
C LEU A 234 9.75 -4.84 -12.61
N LYS A 235 9.41 -5.46 -13.74
CA LYS A 235 8.26 -6.35 -13.86
C LYS A 235 8.59 -7.74 -13.29
N THR A 236 8.66 -7.83 -11.97
CA THR A 236 8.99 -9.06 -11.22
C THR A 236 7.73 -9.70 -10.62
N LYS A 237 7.83 -10.95 -10.13
CA LYS A 237 6.77 -11.55 -9.29
C LYS A 237 6.74 -10.99 -7.86
N SER A 238 7.82 -10.33 -7.46
CA SER A 238 7.96 -9.57 -6.22
C SER A 238 7.68 -8.08 -6.40
N CYS A 239 6.93 -7.68 -7.45
CA CYS A 239 6.73 -6.28 -7.80
C CYS A 239 6.04 -5.47 -6.68
N HIS A 240 5.16 -6.10 -5.91
CA HIS A 240 4.50 -5.50 -4.76
C HIS A 240 5.48 -5.18 -3.61
N GLU A 241 6.39 -6.11 -3.28
CA GLU A 241 7.46 -5.83 -2.32
C GLU A 241 8.47 -4.81 -2.87
N MET A 242 8.81 -4.92 -4.15
CA MET A 242 9.69 -3.94 -4.81
C MET A 242 9.09 -2.54 -4.74
N ALA A 243 7.77 -2.39 -4.92
CA ALA A 243 7.06 -1.12 -4.76
C ALA A 243 7.20 -0.55 -3.35
N LEU A 244 7.01 -1.37 -2.31
CA LEU A 244 7.25 -0.96 -0.91
C LEU A 244 8.68 -0.48 -0.71
N ARG A 245 9.65 -1.22 -1.24
CA ARG A 245 11.08 -0.89 -1.13
C ARG A 245 11.46 0.37 -1.91
N ILE A 246 10.84 0.63 -3.07
CA ILE A 246 10.99 1.89 -3.82
C ILE A 246 10.46 3.06 -3.00
N LEU A 247 9.24 2.92 -2.43
CA LEU A 247 8.63 3.98 -1.63
C LEU A 247 9.46 4.31 -0.39
N LEU A 248 9.96 3.30 0.34
CA LEU A 248 10.84 3.51 1.50
C LEU A 248 12.16 4.19 1.13
N GLN A 249 12.82 3.75 0.05
CA GLN A 249 14.00 4.41 -0.51
C GLN A 249 13.71 5.87 -0.82
N HIS A 250 12.54 6.15 -1.43
CA HIS A 250 12.15 7.49 -1.82
C HIS A 250 11.97 8.38 -0.58
N ILE A 251 11.20 7.93 0.42
CA ILE A 251 11.02 8.67 1.69
C ILE A 251 12.37 8.86 2.41
N ALA A 252 13.23 7.84 2.47
CA ALA A 252 14.55 7.94 3.08
C ALA A 252 15.45 8.98 2.37
N SER A 253 15.38 9.04 1.04
CA SER A 253 16.15 10.02 0.25
C SER A 253 15.69 11.45 0.52
N HIS A 254 14.38 11.68 0.67
CA HIS A 254 13.80 12.97 1.03
C HIS A 254 14.19 13.38 2.45
N ALA A 255 14.06 12.47 3.43
CA ALA A 255 14.46 12.74 4.81
C ALA A 255 15.96 13.08 4.93
N GLY A 256 16.81 12.32 4.23
CA GLY A 256 18.27 12.43 4.32
C GLY A 256 18.81 13.81 3.91
N ARG A 257 18.17 14.48 2.93
CA ARG A 257 18.52 15.85 2.49
C ARG A 257 18.40 16.88 3.61
N TYR A 258 17.57 16.60 4.62
CA TYR A 258 17.29 17.50 5.74
C TYR A 258 17.92 17.04 7.06
N GLY A 259 18.91 16.13 7.02
CA GLY A 259 19.56 15.60 8.22
C GLY A 259 18.64 14.71 9.06
N ARG A 260 17.61 14.13 8.42
CA ARG A 260 16.64 13.24 9.05
C ARG A 260 16.72 11.83 8.47
N TYR A 261 16.45 10.84 9.29
CA TYR A 261 16.41 9.44 8.86
C TYR A 261 15.08 8.80 9.25
N ILE A 262 14.75 7.71 8.57
CA ILE A 262 13.49 6.99 8.79
C ILE A 262 13.75 5.62 9.40
N VAL A 263 12.81 5.16 10.23
CA VAL A 263 12.74 3.79 10.71
C VAL A 263 11.40 3.20 10.26
N PRO A 264 11.38 2.26 9.30
CA PRO A 264 10.17 1.56 8.89
C PRO A 264 9.59 0.76 10.05
N LEU A 265 8.34 1.05 10.43
CA LEU A 265 7.60 0.30 11.44
C LEU A 265 6.78 -0.83 10.80
N LEU A 266 6.08 -0.52 9.72
CA LEU A 266 5.18 -1.43 9.02
C LEU A 266 5.08 -1.00 7.56
N SER A 267 5.07 -1.96 6.64
CA SER A 267 4.98 -1.73 5.19
C SER A 267 4.03 -2.78 4.62
N ILE A 268 2.96 -2.36 3.95
CA ILE A 268 1.91 -3.30 3.51
C ILE A 268 1.55 -3.07 2.05
N SER A 269 1.46 -4.16 1.29
CA SER A 269 0.80 -4.17 -0.02
C SER A 269 -0.57 -4.79 0.14
N VAL A 270 -1.64 -4.03 -0.06
CA VAL A 270 -3.02 -4.50 0.10
C VAL A 270 -3.89 -4.02 -1.04
N ASP A 271 -4.63 -4.95 -1.63
CA ASP A 271 -5.52 -4.73 -2.78
C ASP A 271 -4.80 -4.09 -3.97
N PHE A 272 -4.89 -2.77 -4.12
CA PHE A 272 -4.35 -1.99 -5.25
C PHE A 272 -3.42 -0.87 -4.81
N TYR A 273 -3.07 -0.80 -3.53
CA TYR A 273 -2.20 0.24 -3.00
C TYR A 273 -1.12 -0.35 -2.10
N ILE A 274 -0.09 0.44 -1.85
CA ILE A 274 0.90 0.19 -0.82
C ILE A 274 0.80 1.27 0.25
N ARG A 275 1.06 0.90 1.50
CA ARG A 275 1.09 1.85 2.62
C ARG A 275 2.27 1.55 3.52
N VAL A 276 2.99 2.59 3.91
CA VAL A 276 4.16 2.50 4.80
C VAL A 276 3.97 3.42 6.00
N PHE A 277 4.44 2.96 7.15
CA PHE A 277 4.45 3.67 8.42
C PHE A 277 5.89 3.77 8.86
N VAL A 278 6.40 5.00 8.97
CA VAL A 278 7.81 5.24 9.32
C VAL A 278 7.91 6.21 10.48
N LYS A 279 8.83 5.98 11.42
CA LYS A 279 9.24 7.04 12.35
C LYS A 279 10.29 7.92 11.70
N VAL A 280 10.22 9.22 11.97
CA VAL A 280 11.19 10.21 11.47
C VAL A 280 12.00 10.74 12.64
N PHE A 281 13.32 10.73 12.50
CA PHE A 281 14.23 11.19 13.54
C PHE A 281 15.28 12.15 12.97
N VAL A 282 15.83 13.01 13.83
CA VAL A 282 16.91 13.93 13.48
C VAL A 282 18.26 13.32 13.86
N SER A 283 19.12 13.04 12.88
CA SER A 283 20.51 12.66 13.10
C SER A 283 21.28 12.64 11.78
N GLN A 284 22.21 13.58 11.61
CA GLN A 284 23.06 13.61 10.42
C GLN A 284 23.96 12.36 10.30
N LEU A 285 24.36 11.77 11.43
CA LEU A 285 25.18 10.56 11.42
C LEU A 285 24.39 9.38 10.87
N GLN A 286 23.17 9.15 11.36
CA GLN A 286 22.34 8.04 10.90
C GLN A 286 21.86 8.21 9.45
N CYS A 287 21.75 9.44 8.94
CA CYS A 287 21.45 9.68 7.52
C CYS A 287 22.47 8.99 6.58
N LYS A 288 23.74 8.88 7.01
CA LYS A 288 24.79 8.22 6.22
C LYS A 288 24.51 6.72 6.04
N ASP A 289 23.79 6.10 6.98
CA ASP A 289 23.41 4.69 6.89
C ASP A 289 22.42 4.42 5.75
N ASN A 290 21.68 5.43 5.27
CA ASN A 290 20.73 5.27 4.17
C ASN A 290 21.40 4.64 2.94
N ALA A 291 22.62 5.06 2.59
CA ALA A 291 23.35 4.49 1.45
C ALA A 291 23.63 2.99 1.60
N SER A 292 23.79 2.49 2.83
CA SER A 292 23.96 1.05 3.11
C SER A 292 22.65 0.27 3.14
N LYS A 293 21.52 0.97 3.22
CA LYS A 293 20.16 0.43 3.18
C LYS A 293 19.51 0.61 1.81
N THR A 294 20.27 1.03 0.81
CA THR A 294 19.82 1.20 -0.57
C THR A 294 20.66 0.33 -1.52
N GLY A 295 20.01 -0.32 -2.47
CA GLY A 295 20.68 -1.15 -3.47
C GLY A 295 19.98 -1.20 -4.82
N LEU A 296 20.73 -1.62 -5.85
CA LEU A 296 20.22 -1.93 -7.18
C LEU A 296 19.81 -3.40 -7.25
N VAL A 297 18.82 -3.69 -8.08
CA VAL A 297 18.32 -5.05 -8.34
C VAL A 297 18.71 -5.47 -9.75
N TYR A 298 19.31 -6.64 -9.87
CA TYR A 298 19.61 -7.28 -11.14
C TYR A 298 18.68 -8.47 -11.31
N GLN A 299 17.81 -8.43 -12.31
CA GLN A 299 16.90 -9.51 -12.64
C GLN A 299 17.38 -10.18 -13.93
N CYS A 300 17.70 -11.47 -13.87
CA CYS A 300 18.02 -12.22 -15.08
C CYS A 300 16.82 -12.25 -16.05
N THR A 301 17.05 -12.01 -17.35
CA THR A 301 15.98 -12.04 -18.36
C THR A 301 15.54 -13.45 -18.76
N GLY A 302 16.34 -14.47 -18.47
CA GLY A 302 16.02 -15.88 -18.75
C GLY A 302 15.36 -16.56 -17.55
N CYS A 303 16.10 -16.71 -16.45
CA CYS A 303 15.67 -17.46 -15.27
C CYS A 303 14.97 -16.60 -14.20
N GLU A 304 14.88 -15.28 -14.38
CA GLU A 304 14.29 -14.35 -13.41
C GLU A 304 14.94 -14.35 -12.01
N SER A 305 16.09 -15.03 -11.82
CA SER A 305 16.89 -14.91 -10.61
C SER A 305 17.21 -13.45 -10.31
N LEU A 306 17.04 -13.09 -9.04
CA LEU A 306 17.27 -11.75 -8.52
C LEU A 306 18.61 -11.70 -7.79
N SER A 307 19.36 -10.63 -7.97
CA SER A 307 20.58 -10.33 -7.24
C SER A 307 20.59 -8.86 -6.85
N ILE A 308 21.17 -8.54 -5.71
CA ILE A 308 21.14 -7.19 -5.15
C ILE A 308 22.56 -6.69 -5.00
N GLN A 309 22.80 -5.49 -5.53
CA GLN A 309 24.04 -4.75 -5.36
C GLN A 309 23.78 -3.58 -4.41
N PRO A 310 24.23 -3.63 -3.14
CA PRO A 310 24.17 -2.48 -2.26
C PRO A 310 24.95 -1.30 -2.85
N LEU A 311 24.50 -0.07 -2.58
CA LEU A 311 25.23 1.14 -2.97
C LEU A 311 26.42 1.42 -2.04
N ASN A 312 26.34 0.96 -0.79
CA ASN A 312 27.38 1.11 0.22
C ASN A 312 27.34 -0.10 1.18
N VAL A 313 28.48 -0.45 1.77
CA VAL A 313 28.56 -1.50 2.79
C VAL A 313 29.17 -0.91 4.05
N LYS A 314 28.47 -1.05 5.17
CA LYS A 314 28.96 -0.63 6.48
C LYS A 314 29.65 -1.82 7.15
N LYS A 315 30.95 -1.68 7.43
CA LYS A 315 31.71 -2.64 8.25
C LYS A 315 32.06 -1.93 9.56
N SER A 316 31.43 -2.36 10.65
CA SER A 316 31.49 -1.68 11.96
C SER A 316 31.07 -0.20 11.83
N VAL A 317 32.00 0.75 11.99
CA VAL A 317 31.71 2.20 11.95
C VAL A 317 32.03 2.83 10.58
N LYS A 318 32.76 2.15 9.69
CA LYS A 318 33.25 2.71 8.42
C LYS A 318 32.42 2.25 7.21
N PHE A 319 32.18 3.17 6.30
CA PHE A 319 31.51 2.94 5.02
C PHE A 319 32.52 2.58 3.92
N HIS A 320 32.18 1.60 3.10
CA HIS A 320 33.04 1.11 2.03
C HIS A 320 32.26 1.04 0.72
N LYS A 321 32.93 1.46 -0.36
CA LYS A 321 32.42 1.29 -1.72
C LYS A 321 32.41 -0.22 -2.03
N PRO A 322 31.26 -0.81 -2.39
CA PRO A 322 31.21 -2.22 -2.71
C PRO A 322 31.80 -2.49 -4.09
N HIS A 323 32.49 -3.62 -4.23
CA HIS A 323 32.84 -4.14 -5.56
C HIS A 323 31.57 -4.67 -6.25
N ILE A 324 31.57 -4.62 -7.58
CA ILE A 324 30.51 -5.22 -8.37
C ILE A 324 30.64 -6.73 -8.27
N SER A 325 29.60 -7.41 -7.80
CA SER A 325 29.58 -8.88 -7.64
C SER A 325 28.70 -9.59 -8.67
N ILE A 326 28.29 -8.87 -9.71
CA ILE A 326 27.30 -9.33 -10.69
C ILE A 326 27.92 -9.27 -12.08
N ASP A 327 28.06 -10.44 -12.69
CA ASP A 327 28.59 -10.58 -14.05
C ASP A 327 27.60 -10.06 -15.10
N GLN A 328 28.10 -9.83 -16.32
CA GLN A 328 27.28 -9.43 -17.46
C GLN A 328 26.21 -10.47 -17.81
N LEU A 329 26.54 -11.75 -17.63
CA LEU A 329 25.67 -12.89 -17.91
C LEU A 329 25.34 -13.65 -16.63
N CYS A 330 24.09 -14.08 -16.51
CA CYS A 330 23.62 -14.83 -15.37
C CYS A 330 24.37 -16.14 -15.23
N LYS A 331 24.90 -16.41 -14.03
CA LYS A 331 25.61 -17.66 -13.73
C LYS A 331 24.77 -18.92 -13.98
N HIS A 332 23.45 -18.85 -13.84
CA HIS A 332 22.53 -19.99 -13.91
C HIS A 332 22.03 -20.34 -15.31
N CYS A 333 21.80 -19.34 -16.17
CA CYS A 333 21.20 -19.56 -17.48
C CYS A 333 21.86 -18.75 -18.61
N LYS A 334 22.97 -18.06 -18.32
CA LYS A 334 23.79 -17.29 -19.28
C LYS A 334 23.08 -16.15 -20.03
N HIS A 335 21.88 -15.78 -19.61
CA HIS A 335 21.16 -14.63 -20.14
C HIS A 335 21.58 -13.32 -19.45
N LYS A 336 21.30 -12.19 -20.10
CA LYS A 336 21.57 -10.84 -19.57
C LYS A 336 20.69 -10.50 -18.36
N HIS A 337 20.99 -9.37 -17.72
CA HIS A 337 20.22 -8.84 -16.60
C HIS A 337 19.52 -7.53 -16.97
N TYR A 338 18.29 -7.34 -16.49
CA TYR A 338 17.72 -6.02 -16.29
C TYR A 338 18.25 -5.42 -14.99
N VAL A 339 18.46 -4.10 -14.99
CA VAL A 339 18.85 -3.33 -13.80
C VAL A 339 17.66 -2.49 -13.35
N GLY A 340 17.34 -2.57 -12.07
CA GLY A 340 16.28 -1.81 -11.41
C GLY A 340 16.72 -1.19 -10.10
N GLY A 341 15.84 -0.40 -9.51
CA GLY A 341 16.10 0.39 -8.31
C GLY A 341 16.61 1.80 -8.60
N PRO A 342 17.26 2.47 -7.62
CA PRO A 342 17.54 1.94 -6.29
C PRO A 342 16.29 1.58 -5.49
N ILE A 343 16.40 0.56 -4.63
CA ILE A 343 15.35 0.16 -3.69
C ILE A 343 15.91 0.11 -2.26
N TRP A 344 15.03 0.19 -1.27
CA TRP A 344 15.38 -0.08 0.12
C TRP A 344 15.67 -1.57 0.33
N ILE A 345 16.88 -1.90 0.78
CA ILE A 345 17.35 -3.27 1.05
C ILE A 345 17.42 -3.58 2.55
N GLY A 346 17.11 -2.61 3.41
CA GLY A 346 16.97 -2.84 4.85
C GLY A 346 15.62 -3.45 5.23
N PRO A 347 15.34 -3.51 6.56
CA PRO A 347 14.08 -4.02 7.09
C PRO A 347 12.86 -3.27 6.58
N LEU A 348 11.79 -4.01 6.24
CA LEU A 348 10.49 -3.44 5.88
C LEU A 348 9.62 -3.12 7.10
N HIS A 349 9.88 -3.80 8.22
CA HIS A 349 9.07 -3.79 9.42
C HIS A 349 9.96 -3.76 10.65
N ASP A 350 9.44 -3.19 11.72
CA ASP A 350 9.95 -3.36 13.06
C ASP A 350 9.15 -4.51 13.72
N GLN A 351 9.80 -5.65 13.92
CA GLN A 351 9.13 -6.87 14.41
C GLN A 351 8.61 -6.70 15.85
N GLU A 352 9.27 -5.90 16.68
CA GLU A 352 8.80 -5.59 18.02
C GLU A 352 7.53 -4.72 17.95
N PHE A 353 7.53 -3.71 17.08
CA PHE A 353 6.34 -2.90 16.82
C PHE A 353 5.18 -3.75 16.30
N VAL A 354 5.41 -4.65 15.33
CA VAL A 354 4.38 -5.54 14.78
C VAL A 354 3.80 -6.47 15.85
N SER A 355 4.65 -7.03 16.73
CA SER A 355 4.22 -7.87 17.84
C SER A 355 3.31 -7.10 18.80
N ARG A 356 3.71 -5.90 19.22
CA ARG A 356 2.89 -5.04 20.08
C ARG A 356 1.59 -4.62 19.41
N LEU A 357 1.61 -4.36 18.10
CA LEU A 357 0.42 -4.02 17.33
C LEU A 357 -0.58 -5.18 17.25
N LEU A 358 -0.10 -6.42 17.06
CA LEU A 358 -0.94 -7.62 17.08
C LEU A 358 -1.69 -7.77 18.41
N CYS A 359 -1.02 -7.54 19.55
CA CYS A 359 -1.65 -7.54 20.86
C CYS A 359 -2.64 -6.37 21.03
N HIS A 360 -2.25 -5.17 20.60
CA HIS A 360 -3.05 -3.95 20.79
C HIS A 360 -4.37 -3.96 19.99
N ILE A 361 -4.40 -4.63 18.84
CA ILE A 361 -5.61 -4.73 18.01
C ILE A 361 -6.77 -5.43 18.73
N ASP A 362 -6.48 -6.28 19.73
CA ASP A 362 -7.54 -6.95 20.47
C ASP A 362 -8.42 -6.01 21.28
N ASP A 363 -7.87 -4.89 21.73
CA ASP A 363 -8.58 -3.88 22.51
C ASP A 363 -9.38 -2.90 21.62
N LEU A 364 -9.21 -2.97 20.30
CA LEU A 364 -9.83 -2.05 19.35
C LEU A 364 -11.08 -2.64 18.68
N LYS A 365 -12.06 -1.76 18.43
CA LYS A 365 -13.28 -2.07 17.68
C LYS A 365 -13.12 -1.62 16.22
N LEU A 366 -12.56 -2.50 15.38
CA LEU A 366 -12.30 -2.22 13.97
C LEU A 366 -13.15 -3.14 13.07
N GLY A 367 -13.73 -2.60 12.00
CA GLY A 367 -14.55 -3.37 11.06
C GLY A 367 -13.74 -4.47 10.37
N THR A 368 -12.48 -4.19 10.06
CA THR A 368 -11.55 -5.10 9.37
C THR A 368 -10.56 -5.80 10.31
N LYS A 369 -10.85 -5.86 11.62
CA LYS A 369 -9.96 -6.43 12.66
C LYS A 369 -9.35 -7.79 12.29
N GLN A 370 -10.17 -8.74 11.84
CA GLN A 370 -9.70 -10.08 11.48
C GLN A 370 -8.77 -10.06 10.26
N ARG A 371 -9.07 -9.20 9.28
CA ARG A 371 -8.24 -8.98 8.10
C ARG A 371 -6.86 -8.44 8.50
N ILE A 372 -6.83 -7.44 9.37
CA ILE A 372 -5.59 -6.84 9.87
C ILE A 372 -4.77 -7.88 10.63
N LYS A 373 -5.38 -8.65 11.55
CA LYS A 373 -4.70 -9.72 12.27
C LYS A 373 -4.07 -10.76 11.34
N GLY A 374 -4.80 -11.18 10.31
CA GLY A 374 -4.30 -12.11 9.30
C GLY A 374 -3.04 -11.59 8.59
N VAL A 375 -3.08 -10.34 8.12
CA VAL A 375 -1.96 -9.68 7.42
C VAL A 375 -0.77 -9.45 8.36
N LEU A 376 -1.00 -8.97 9.58
CA LEU A 376 0.09 -8.72 10.54
C LEU A 376 0.74 -10.01 11.04
N THR A 377 -0.04 -11.09 11.21
CA THR A 377 0.53 -12.40 11.57
C THR A 377 1.45 -12.92 10.47
N MET A 378 1.05 -12.74 9.21
CA MET A 378 1.89 -13.07 8.06
C MET A 378 3.19 -12.26 8.03
N ILE A 379 3.11 -10.96 8.31
CA ILE A 379 4.26 -10.07 8.40
C ILE A 379 5.19 -10.44 9.56
N HIS A 380 4.62 -10.86 10.69
CA HIS A 380 5.38 -11.33 11.85
C HIS A 380 6.12 -12.67 11.58
N GLU A 381 5.59 -13.50 10.67
CA GLU A 381 6.24 -14.72 10.19
C GLU A 381 7.22 -14.47 9.02
N GLU A 382 7.21 -13.28 8.43
CA GLU A 382 7.97 -12.95 7.23
C GLU A 382 9.44 -12.67 7.58
N ILE A 383 10.37 -13.39 6.93
CA ILE A 383 11.80 -13.17 7.17
C ILE A 383 12.27 -11.87 6.50
N ASP A 384 13.26 -11.23 7.12
CA ASP A 384 13.80 -9.96 6.65
C ASP A 384 14.92 -10.15 5.62
N VAL A 385 14.52 -10.57 4.43
CA VAL A 385 15.37 -10.59 3.23
C VAL A 385 14.68 -9.82 2.11
N PRO A 386 15.41 -9.21 1.16
CA PRO A 386 14.73 -8.48 0.09
C PRO A 386 14.16 -9.39 -0.99
N LEU A 387 12.90 -9.14 -1.34
CA LEU A 387 12.15 -9.76 -2.43
C LEU A 387 11.91 -11.27 -2.20
N TYR A 388 11.24 -11.92 -3.16
CA TYR A 388 10.89 -13.33 -3.07
C TYR A 388 10.71 -13.94 -4.46
N TYR A 389 10.75 -15.27 -4.54
CA TYR A 389 10.37 -16.02 -5.74
C TYR A 389 8.89 -16.38 -5.70
N ALA A 390 8.29 -16.64 -6.86
CA ALA A 390 6.98 -17.27 -6.93
C ALA A 390 7.14 -18.72 -7.41
N ALA A 391 6.67 -19.68 -6.62
CA ALA A 391 6.87 -21.11 -6.89
C ALA A 391 6.41 -21.52 -8.29
N ASN A 392 5.19 -21.10 -8.67
CA ASN A 392 4.65 -21.37 -10.00
C ASN A 392 5.49 -20.76 -11.13
N ARG A 393 6.14 -19.61 -10.89
CA ARG A 393 6.96 -18.97 -11.91
C ARG A 393 8.30 -19.66 -12.09
N LEU A 394 8.95 -20.05 -10.99
CA LEU A 394 10.18 -20.88 -11.03
C LEU A 394 9.95 -22.14 -11.89
N MET A 395 8.87 -22.86 -11.61
CA MET A 395 8.56 -24.11 -12.32
C MET A 395 8.11 -23.87 -13.77
N SER A 396 7.44 -22.75 -14.04
CA SER A 396 7.05 -22.34 -15.41
C SER A 396 8.25 -22.02 -16.31
N ILE A 397 9.39 -21.60 -15.74
CA ILE A 397 10.63 -21.38 -16.49
C ILE A 397 11.16 -22.71 -17.00
N VAL A 398 11.24 -23.72 -16.12
CA VAL A 398 11.75 -25.06 -16.46
C VAL A 398 10.68 -26.01 -17.05
N LYS A 399 9.43 -25.56 -17.18
CA LYS A 399 8.27 -26.37 -17.65
C LYS A 399 8.01 -27.65 -16.86
N CYS A 400 8.35 -27.66 -15.58
CA CYS A 400 8.10 -28.77 -14.68
C CYS A 400 6.82 -28.54 -13.86
N SER A 401 6.25 -29.62 -13.31
CA SER A 401 5.09 -29.55 -12.41
C SER A 401 5.46 -28.76 -11.14
N THR A 402 4.48 -28.06 -10.56
CA THR A 402 4.73 -27.28 -9.34
C THR A 402 4.67 -28.19 -8.11
N PRO A 403 5.75 -28.31 -7.31
CA PRO A 403 5.71 -29.10 -6.08
C PRO A 403 4.73 -28.49 -5.07
N PRO A 404 4.13 -29.33 -4.21
CA PRO A 404 3.43 -28.83 -3.03
C PRO A 404 4.33 -27.86 -2.25
N MET A 405 3.79 -26.69 -1.91
CA MET A 405 4.55 -25.63 -1.22
C MET A 405 5.18 -26.13 0.10
N LEU A 406 4.54 -27.09 0.76
CA LEU A 406 5.08 -27.72 1.97
C LEU A 406 6.40 -28.46 1.72
N LEU A 407 6.52 -29.17 0.60
CA LEU A 407 7.73 -29.90 0.22
C LEU A 407 8.85 -28.96 -0.19
N PHE A 408 8.55 -27.93 -1.01
CA PHE A 408 9.56 -26.94 -1.40
C PHE A 408 10.14 -26.20 -0.18
N ARG A 409 9.27 -25.81 0.76
CA ARG A 409 9.70 -25.20 2.03
C ARG A 409 10.50 -26.18 2.88
N SER A 410 10.13 -27.46 2.92
CA SER A 410 10.87 -28.48 3.64
C SER A 410 12.28 -28.67 3.07
N ALA A 411 12.42 -28.69 1.75
CA ALA A 411 13.72 -28.77 1.08
C ALA A 411 14.65 -27.60 1.46
N LEU A 412 14.15 -26.37 1.48
CA LEU A 412 14.92 -25.20 1.94
C LEU A 412 15.35 -25.32 3.41
N LEU A 413 14.44 -25.75 4.29
CA LEU A 413 14.73 -25.90 5.72
C LEU A 413 15.71 -27.03 6.00
N ASN A 414 15.57 -28.18 5.32
CA ASN A 414 16.49 -29.31 5.42
C ASN A 414 17.89 -28.95 4.88
N ALA A 415 17.96 -28.02 3.93
CA ALA A 415 19.21 -27.46 3.43
C ALA A 415 19.85 -26.39 4.36
N GLY A 416 19.22 -26.08 5.50
CA GLY A 416 19.73 -25.13 6.49
C GLY A 416 19.33 -23.68 6.27
N TYR A 417 18.42 -23.39 5.33
CA TYR A 417 17.96 -22.04 5.01
C TYR A 417 16.60 -21.72 5.62
N ASN A 418 16.38 -20.43 5.90
CA ASN A 418 15.11 -19.95 6.41
C ASN A 418 14.15 -19.67 5.25
N VAL A 419 12.85 -19.90 5.48
CA VAL A 419 11.82 -19.64 4.47
C VAL A 419 10.50 -19.20 5.07
N SER A 420 9.95 -18.11 4.55
CA SER A 420 8.61 -17.62 4.86
C SER A 420 7.78 -17.44 3.59
N TYR A 421 6.50 -17.16 3.79
CA TYR A 421 5.71 -16.47 2.78
C TYR A 421 5.99 -14.96 2.90
N SER A 422 5.69 -14.23 1.84
CA SER A 422 5.50 -12.79 1.88
C SER A 422 4.01 -12.46 1.89
N HIS A 423 3.61 -11.48 2.69
CA HIS A 423 2.24 -10.96 2.70
C HIS A 423 1.77 -10.44 1.33
N ALA A 424 2.71 -10.10 0.44
CA ALA A 424 2.42 -9.58 -0.89
C ALA A 424 2.01 -10.65 -1.92
N ASN A 425 2.24 -11.95 -1.68
CA ASN A 425 1.90 -13.00 -2.66
C ASN A 425 1.73 -14.39 -2.02
N LYS A 426 0.59 -15.06 -2.28
CA LYS A 426 0.27 -16.40 -1.74
C LYS A 426 1.17 -17.55 -2.21
N LEU A 427 1.82 -17.39 -3.35
CA LEU A 427 2.74 -18.38 -3.92
C LEU A 427 4.21 -18.02 -3.69
N SER A 428 4.47 -17.07 -2.79
CA SER A 428 5.82 -16.59 -2.50
C SER A 428 6.67 -17.64 -1.76
N ILE A 429 7.94 -17.65 -2.12
CA ILE A 429 9.02 -18.31 -1.41
C ILE A 429 10.03 -17.21 -1.09
N LYS A 430 9.99 -16.72 0.14
CA LYS A 430 10.92 -15.72 0.65
C LYS A 430 11.97 -16.43 1.49
N THR A 431 13.22 -16.39 1.07
CA THR A 431 14.30 -17.22 1.66
C THR A 431 15.64 -16.49 1.64
N ASP A 432 16.48 -16.78 2.62
CA ASP A 432 17.90 -16.39 2.66
C ASP A 432 18.80 -17.33 1.82
N ALA A 433 18.23 -18.37 1.20
CA ALA A 433 18.96 -19.24 0.30
C ALA A 433 19.46 -18.50 -0.95
N PRO A 434 20.72 -18.73 -1.36
CA PRO A 434 21.22 -18.21 -2.62
C PRO A 434 20.48 -18.86 -3.80
N ASN A 435 20.48 -18.18 -4.95
CA ASN A 435 19.85 -18.68 -6.17
C ASN A 435 20.31 -20.11 -6.55
N ASP A 436 21.57 -20.48 -6.27
CA ASP A 436 22.10 -21.81 -6.57
C ASP A 436 21.31 -22.92 -5.87
N VAL A 437 20.98 -22.70 -4.59
CA VAL A 437 20.21 -23.64 -3.78
C VAL A 437 18.77 -23.74 -4.25
N VAL A 438 18.15 -22.60 -4.59
CA VAL A 438 16.78 -22.58 -5.14
C VAL A 438 16.72 -23.39 -6.44
N TRP A 439 17.71 -23.23 -7.32
CA TRP A 439 17.78 -24.00 -8.56
C TRP A 439 18.17 -25.47 -8.34
N ASP A 440 18.96 -25.80 -7.30
CA ASP A 440 19.24 -27.18 -6.92
C ASP A 440 17.98 -27.94 -6.49
N ILE A 441 17.09 -27.28 -5.73
CA ILE A 441 15.81 -27.85 -5.34
C ILE A 441 14.93 -28.10 -6.58
N VAL A 442 14.90 -27.15 -7.53
CA VAL A 442 14.16 -27.33 -8.80
C VAL A 442 14.73 -28.49 -9.62
N ARG A 443 16.05 -28.63 -9.71
CA ARG A 443 16.71 -29.77 -10.37
C ARG A 443 16.38 -31.09 -9.70
N ALA A 444 16.42 -31.16 -8.38
CA ALA A 444 16.08 -32.37 -7.64
C ALA A 444 14.61 -32.77 -7.87
N TRP A 445 13.70 -31.80 -7.91
CA TRP A 445 12.28 -32.06 -8.21
C TRP A 445 12.07 -32.56 -9.63
N GLU A 446 12.76 -32.00 -10.63
CA GLU A 446 12.67 -32.46 -12.02
C GLU A 446 13.22 -33.87 -12.22
N LYS A 447 14.22 -34.31 -11.45
CA LYS A 447 14.69 -35.71 -11.48
C LYS A 447 13.61 -36.70 -11.06
N GLU A 448 12.78 -36.35 -10.08
CA GLU A 448 11.63 -37.17 -9.66
C GLU A 448 10.42 -37.00 -10.60
N HIS A 449 10.34 -35.87 -11.32
CA HIS A 449 9.21 -35.49 -12.18
C HIS A 449 9.71 -34.97 -13.54
N PRO A 450 10.24 -35.86 -14.41
CA PRO A 450 10.98 -35.48 -15.61
C PRO A 450 10.11 -34.77 -16.65
N ILE A 451 10.71 -33.80 -17.33
CA ILE A 451 10.06 -33.06 -18.43
C ILE A 451 10.47 -33.65 -19.78
N LYS A 452 9.65 -33.42 -20.81
CA LYS A 452 10.02 -33.74 -22.20
C LYS A 452 10.97 -32.67 -22.75
N ARG A 453 12.23 -33.03 -23.01
CA ARG A 453 13.30 -32.09 -23.36
C ARG A 453 13.38 -31.75 -24.86
N ASP A 454 12.76 -32.56 -25.72
CA ASP A 454 12.87 -32.49 -27.19
C ASP A 454 12.31 -31.21 -27.81
N LYS A 455 11.58 -30.40 -27.03
CA LYS A 455 10.92 -29.17 -27.48
C LYS A 455 11.74 -27.90 -27.24
N PHE A 456 12.92 -28.01 -26.62
CA PHE A 456 13.73 -26.85 -26.26
C PHE A 456 14.93 -26.68 -27.21
N THR A 457 15.17 -25.42 -27.59
CA THR A 457 16.42 -25.01 -28.23
C THR A 457 17.58 -25.07 -27.23
N SER A 458 18.82 -25.25 -27.72
CA SER A 458 20.01 -25.39 -26.86
C SER A 458 20.31 -24.15 -26.00
N ASP A 459 19.87 -22.97 -26.44
CA ASP A 459 19.98 -21.70 -25.72
C ASP A 459 18.87 -21.48 -24.68
N ASN A 460 17.92 -22.41 -24.55
CA ASN A 460 16.80 -22.24 -23.64
C ASN A 460 17.27 -22.22 -22.17
N PRO A 461 16.84 -21.23 -21.36
CA PRO A 461 17.26 -21.13 -19.96
C PRO A 461 16.91 -22.38 -19.15
N ALA A 462 15.81 -23.08 -19.48
CA ALA A 462 15.42 -24.32 -18.82
C ALA A 462 16.48 -25.41 -18.95
N LEU A 463 16.96 -25.66 -20.18
CA LEU A 463 17.94 -26.72 -20.43
C LEU A 463 19.27 -26.42 -19.74
N ILE A 464 19.74 -25.16 -19.78
CA ILE A 464 20.99 -24.76 -19.13
C ILE A 464 20.90 -25.00 -17.62
N ILE A 465 19.79 -24.59 -16.99
CA ILE A 465 19.57 -24.78 -15.55
C ILE A 465 19.52 -26.27 -15.19
N LEU A 466 18.78 -27.08 -15.95
CA LEU A 466 18.54 -28.49 -15.64
C LEU A 466 19.74 -29.40 -15.97
N ASN A 467 20.58 -29.01 -16.94
CA ASN A 467 21.81 -29.73 -17.28
C ASN A 467 22.99 -29.35 -16.38
N THR A 468 22.90 -28.24 -15.65
CA THR A 468 23.94 -27.85 -14.68
C THR A 468 23.93 -28.84 -13.51
N PRO A 469 25.08 -29.41 -13.11
CA PRO A 469 25.15 -30.32 -11.97
C PRO A 469 24.67 -29.66 -10.67
N SER A 470 23.95 -30.42 -9.85
CA SER A 470 23.55 -29.97 -8.52
C SER A 470 24.73 -29.97 -7.56
N THR A 471 24.83 -28.95 -6.73
CA THR A 471 25.85 -28.86 -5.67
C THR A 471 25.37 -29.39 -4.33
N LEU A 472 24.05 -29.43 -4.13
CA LEU A 472 23.38 -29.85 -2.91
C LEU A 472 22.67 -31.20 -3.08
N ASN A 473 22.75 -32.05 -2.06
CA ASN A 473 21.85 -33.21 -1.93
C ASN A 473 20.54 -32.75 -1.27
N VAL A 474 19.48 -32.63 -2.07
CA VAL A 474 18.19 -32.08 -1.63
C VAL A 474 17.33 -33.17 -0.99
N SER A 475 16.80 -32.90 0.21
CA SER A 475 15.83 -33.76 0.88
C SER A 475 14.44 -33.12 0.92
N PHE A 476 13.46 -33.79 0.33
CA PHE A 476 12.04 -33.39 0.39
C PHE A 476 11.28 -33.93 1.61
N THR A 477 11.96 -34.58 2.57
CA THR A 477 11.33 -35.04 3.81
C THR A 477 10.66 -33.87 4.53
N ILE A 478 9.40 -34.04 4.96
CA ILE A 478 8.62 -32.95 5.54
C ILE A 478 9.31 -32.42 6.80
N HIS A 479 9.67 -31.13 6.77
CA HIS A 479 10.32 -30.47 7.89
C HIS A 479 9.27 -29.92 8.87
N PRO A 480 9.42 -30.07 10.21
CA PRO A 480 8.43 -29.62 11.19
C PRO A 480 8.07 -28.13 11.10
N LYS A 481 9.03 -27.27 10.74
CA LYS A 481 8.84 -25.81 10.56
C LYS A 481 8.27 -25.42 9.19
N ALA A 482 8.05 -26.36 8.27
CA ALA A 482 7.58 -26.05 6.92
C ALA A 482 6.13 -25.55 6.89
N ASN A 483 5.29 -25.99 7.84
CA ASN A 483 3.92 -25.52 7.99
C ASN A 483 3.81 -24.48 9.13
N PRO A 484 3.73 -23.16 8.83
CA PRO A 484 3.68 -22.13 9.86
C PRO A 484 2.42 -22.29 10.74
N THR A 485 2.53 -21.88 12.01
CA THR A 485 1.45 -22.04 12.99
C THR A 485 0.17 -21.35 12.55
N SER A 486 0.25 -20.15 11.98
CA SER A 486 -0.93 -19.43 11.47
C SER A 486 -1.72 -20.21 10.40
N ARG A 487 -1.03 -21.02 9.58
CA ARG A 487 -1.68 -21.89 8.59
C ARG A 487 -2.30 -23.12 9.25
N ARG A 488 -1.63 -23.69 10.27
CA ARG A 488 -2.17 -24.82 11.05
C ARG A 488 -3.43 -24.46 11.82
N THR A 489 -3.53 -23.23 12.31
CA THR A 489 -4.69 -22.73 13.05
C THR A 489 -5.80 -22.17 12.16
N GLY A 490 -5.67 -22.26 10.83
CA GLY A 490 -6.71 -21.82 9.89
C GLY A 490 -6.90 -20.30 9.79
N LEU A 491 -5.92 -19.49 10.21
CA LEU A 491 -6.01 -18.03 10.12
C LEU A 491 -6.12 -17.60 8.65
N SER A 492 -7.01 -16.64 8.35
CA SER A 492 -7.14 -16.07 7.00
C SER A 492 -5.91 -15.20 6.68
N ARG A 493 -4.95 -15.77 5.93
CA ARG A 493 -3.67 -15.14 5.57
C ARG A 493 -3.74 -14.30 4.30
N PHE A 494 -4.61 -14.69 3.37
CA PHE A 494 -4.84 -14.02 2.07
C PHE A 494 -6.34 -13.87 1.86
N PRO A 495 -6.98 -12.87 2.51
CA PRO A 495 -8.41 -12.66 2.40
C PRO A 495 -8.79 -12.31 0.97
N GLU A 496 -9.83 -12.95 0.45
CA GLU A 496 -10.37 -12.65 -0.88
C GLU A 496 -11.11 -11.32 -0.87
N ASN A 497 -11.15 -10.67 -2.05
CA ASN A 497 -11.86 -9.42 -2.20
C ASN A 497 -13.37 -9.65 -2.02
N PRO A 498 -14.07 -8.86 -1.20
CA PRO A 498 -15.48 -9.10 -0.90
C PRO A 498 -16.44 -8.77 -2.07
N ALA A 499 -15.97 -8.12 -3.14
CA ALA A 499 -16.80 -7.77 -4.30
C ALA A 499 -16.05 -7.91 -5.65
N GLU A 500 -16.78 -8.18 -6.73
CA GLU A 500 -16.26 -8.41 -8.08
C GLU A 500 -15.55 -7.18 -8.69
N ASN A 501 -15.84 -5.97 -8.21
CA ASN A 501 -15.25 -4.70 -8.65
C ASN A 501 -14.42 -4.00 -7.55
N TRP A 502 -13.79 -4.77 -6.66
CA TRP A 502 -12.98 -4.26 -5.57
C TRP A 502 -11.73 -3.54 -6.10
N GLY A 503 -11.71 -2.21 -6.01
CA GLY A 503 -10.70 -1.38 -6.66
C GLY A 503 -10.73 0.10 -6.26
N PRO A 504 -9.78 0.90 -6.77
CA PRO A 504 -9.75 2.33 -6.46
C PRO A 504 -10.99 3.03 -7.05
N GLY A 505 -11.66 3.83 -6.23
CA GLY A 505 -12.71 4.74 -6.68
C GLY A 505 -12.14 5.80 -7.65
N THR A 506 -13.01 6.36 -8.49
CA THR A 506 -12.64 7.48 -9.36
C THR A 506 -12.38 8.72 -8.53
N ARG A 507 -11.31 9.47 -8.84
CA ARG A 507 -11.07 10.80 -8.27
C ARG A 507 -12.30 11.67 -8.50
N ALA A 508 -12.70 12.47 -7.51
CA ALA A 508 -13.75 13.46 -7.69
C ALA A 508 -13.34 14.41 -8.83
N THR A 509 -14.08 14.37 -9.93
CA THR A 509 -13.93 15.29 -11.06
C THR A 509 -14.98 16.36 -10.95
N THR A 510 -14.59 17.60 -10.68
CA THR A 510 -15.46 18.77 -10.85
C THR A 510 -15.58 19.08 -12.34
N ILE A 511 -16.22 18.20 -13.13
CA ILE A 511 -16.59 18.47 -14.52
C ILE A 511 -17.97 17.88 -14.80
N ILE A 512 -18.84 18.73 -15.33
CA ILE A 512 -20.22 18.49 -15.74
C ILE A 512 -20.23 17.49 -16.91
N ASP A 513 -20.76 16.28 -16.68
CA ASP A 513 -21.62 15.51 -17.60
C ASP A 513 -21.73 14.05 -17.15
N THR A 514 -22.89 13.72 -16.57
CA THR A 514 -23.22 12.43 -15.93
C THR A 514 -23.36 11.24 -16.88
N VAL A 515 -23.04 11.37 -18.16
CA VAL A 515 -23.31 10.32 -19.16
C VAL A 515 -22.04 9.55 -19.58
N THR A 516 -20.83 10.05 -19.29
CA THR A 516 -19.59 9.45 -19.85
C THR A 516 -18.82 8.51 -18.92
N THR A 517 -19.14 8.46 -17.62
CA THR A 517 -18.30 7.77 -16.62
C THR A 517 -18.56 6.26 -16.51
N GLU A 518 -19.81 5.80 -16.67
CA GLU A 518 -20.14 4.36 -16.75
C GLU A 518 -19.56 3.71 -18.00
N SER A 519 -19.59 4.44 -19.13
CA SER A 519 -19.04 4.03 -20.42
C SER A 519 -17.55 3.67 -20.37
N LYS A 520 -16.72 4.38 -19.59
CA LYS A 520 -15.27 4.10 -19.51
C LYS A 520 -14.94 2.85 -18.68
N LYS A 521 -15.67 2.58 -17.59
CA LYS A 521 -15.49 1.35 -16.78
C LYS A 521 -15.85 0.10 -17.58
N ILE A 522 -16.98 0.16 -18.30
CA ILE A 522 -17.46 -0.92 -19.17
C ILE A 522 -16.54 -1.13 -20.39
N LYS A 523 -15.98 -0.05 -20.97
CA LYS A 523 -15.05 -0.14 -22.11
C LYS A 523 -13.70 -0.75 -21.78
N ASN A 524 -13.22 -0.63 -20.54
CA ASN A 524 -11.90 -1.13 -20.14
C ASN A 524 -11.93 -2.55 -19.57
N GLN A 525 -13.09 -3.06 -19.13
CA GLN A 525 -13.23 -4.45 -18.73
C GLN A 525 -13.12 -5.40 -19.93
N GLY A 526 -12.38 -6.49 -19.73
CA GLY A 526 -12.22 -7.53 -20.75
C GLY A 526 -11.43 -7.09 -21.99
N LYS A 527 -10.78 -5.91 -22.00
CA LYS A 527 -10.06 -5.41 -23.18
C LYS A 527 -8.97 -6.38 -23.65
N ILE A 528 -8.29 -7.06 -22.72
CA ILE A 528 -7.32 -8.13 -23.03
C ILE A 528 -8.03 -9.40 -23.54
N LYS A 529 -9.15 -9.77 -22.92
CA LYS A 529 -9.95 -10.95 -23.29
C LYS A 529 -10.57 -10.79 -24.70
N ARG A 530 -11.09 -9.59 -25.01
CA ARG A 530 -11.61 -9.19 -26.33
C ARG A 530 -10.50 -9.05 -27.37
N LYS A 531 -9.33 -8.53 -26.99
CA LYS A 531 -8.17 -8.46 -27.91
C LYS A 531 -7.69 -9.86 -28.29
N ASN A 532 -7.63 -10.79 -27.33
CA ASN A 532 -7.30 -12.19 -27.61
C ASN A 532 -8.39 -12.90 -28.42
N LYS A 533 -9.67 -12.65 -28.11
CA LYS A 533 -10.79 -13.21 -28.86
C LYS A 533 -10.84 -12.72 -30.31
N ASN A 534 -10.61 -11.42 -30.54
CA ASN A 534 -10.51 -10.86 -31.89
C ASN A 534 -9.28 -11.37 -32.65
N LEU A 535 -8.16 -11.66 -31.96
CA LEU A 535 -6.99 -12.29 -32.57
C LEU A 535 -7.26 -13.76 -32.95
N GLU A 536 -8.02 -14.49 -32.13
CA GLU A 536 -8.48 -15.86 -32.43
C GLU A 536 -9.49 -15.87 -33.58
N GLU A 537 -10.46 -14.95 -33.60
CA GLU A 537 -11.44 -14.79 -34.68
C GLU A 537 -10.76 -14.39 -36.01
N GLN A 538 -9.77 -13.48 -35.99
CA GLN A 538 -8.96 -13.14 -37.17
C GLN A 538 -8.09 -14.30 -37.66
N GLN A 539 -7.63 -15.19 -36.77
CA GLN A 539 -6.88 -16.38 -37.16
C GLN A 539 -7.79 -17.47 -37.76
N ILE A 540 -9.06 -17.52 -37.34
CA ILE A 540 -10.07 -18.43 -37.92
C ILE A 540 -10.52 -17.92 -39.29
N GLU A 541 -10.81 -16.63 -39.44
CA GLU A 541 -11.17 -16.04 -40.75
C GLU A 541 -10.04 -16.18 -41.79
N ASN A 542 -8.78 -16.01 -41.38
CA ASN A 542 -7.64 -16.21 -42.28
C ASN A 542 -7.41 -17.69 -42.64
N LYS A 543 -7.84 -18.64 -41.80
CA LYS A 543 -7.81 -20.07 -42.14
C LYS A 543 -8.93 -20.42 -43.13
N ASP A 544 -10.14 -19.93 -42.92
CA ASP A 544 -11.28 -20.15 -43.82
C ASP A 544 -11.05 -19.50 -45.20
N TYR A 545 -10.35 -18.36 -45.25
CA TYR A 545 -9.97 -17.71 -46.50
C TYR A 545 -8.91 -18.52 -47.27
N ASN A 546 -7.91 -19.06 -46.57
CA ASN A 546 -6.88 -19.90 -47.18
C ASN A 546 -7.40 -21.27 -47.64
N GLU A 547 -8.36 -21.88 -46.92
CA GLU A 547 -9.01 -23.12 -47.36
C GLU A 547 -9.90 -22.89 -48.60
N LYS A 548 -10.66 -21.79 -48.66
CA LYS A 548 -11.44 -21.43 -49.87
C LYS A 548 -10.57 -21.12 -51.08
N THR A 549 -9.41 -20.49 -50.87
CA THR A 549 -8.45 -20.20 -51.96
C THR A 549 -7.78 -21.48 -52.46
N SER A 550 -7.51 -22.44 -51.55
CA SER A 550 -6.95 -23.75 -51.90
C SER A 550 -7.94 -24.64 -52.67
N ILE A 551 -9.24 -24.57 -52.34
CA ILE A 551 -10.30 -25.31 -53.05
C ILE A 551 -10.51 -24.76 -54.49
N ASN A 552 -10.41 -23.44 -54.68
CA ASN A 552 -10.52 -22.82 -56.02
C ASN A 552 -9.29 -23.03 -56.92
N LEU A 553 -8.12 -23.36 -56.34
CA LEU A 553 -6.90 -23.72 -57.09
C LEU A 553 -6.88 -25.21 -57.50
N ILE A 554 -7.71 -26.06 -56.88
CA ILE A 554 -7.83 -27.48 -57.24
C ILE A 554 -8.90 -27.67 -58.34
N SER A 555 -9.89 -26.78 -58.43
CA SER A 555 -10.92 -26.81 -59.49
C SER A 555 -10.48 -26.22 -60.84
N SER A 556 -9.31 -25.59 -60.93
CA SER A 556 -8.78 -24.99 -62.18
C SER A 556 -7.71 -25.83 -62.89
N ASN A 557 -7.37 -27.01 -62.37
CA ASN A 557 -6.37 -27.93 -62.93
C ASN A 557 -6.97 -29.22 -63.51
N GLN A 558 -8.23 -29.20 -63.96
CA GLN A 558 -8.88 -30.34 -64.63
C GLN A 558 -9.27 -30.11 -66.10
N ASP A 559 -8.93 -28.97 -66.69
CA ASP A 559 -9.01 -28.76 -68.14
C ASP A 559 -7.68 -28.21 -68.66
N THR A 560 -6.71 -29.10 -68.88
CA THR A 560 -5.63 -29.00 -69.89
C THR A 560 -4.94 -30.34 -70.08
#